data_AF-A0A0M6WX84-F1
#
_entry.id   AF-A0A0M6WX84-F1
#
_cell.length_a   1.000
_cell.length_b   1.000
_cell.length_c   1.000
_cell.angle_alpha   90.00
_cell.angle_beta   90.00
_cell.angle_gamma   90.00
#
_symmetry.space_group_name_H-M   'P 1'
#
loop_
_entity.id
_entity.type
_entity.pdbx_description
1 polymer ?
#
loop_
_entity_poly.entity_id
_entity_poly.type
_entity_poly.pdbx_seq_one_letter_code
_entity_poly.pdbx_strand_id
1 'polypeptide(L)'
;MLEIAFNGEVTPNKKLKHEIDGANGWYHYESRFGLSVYSENGEVERYNVFHVYMIVRHDKNGRKYLYDIINIKKETSTPLSY
;
A
#
# COMPACT_ATOMS: atom_id res chain seq x y z
N MET A 1 14.42 5.36 8.48
CA MET A 1 14.70 5.94 7.16
C MET A 1 13.37 6.16 6.47
N LEU A 2 13.07 7.39 6.06
CA LEU A 2 11.87 7.70 5.26
C LEU A 2 12.32 7.83 3.82
N GLU A 3 11.78 6.99 2.94
CA GLU A 3 12.12 7.00 1.51
C GLU A 3 10.90 7.42 0.68
N ILE A 4 11.17 8.08 -0.44
CA ILE A 4 10.13 8.45 -1.40
C ILE A 4 9.87 7.23 -2.28
N ALA A 5 8.61 6.76 -2.33
CA ALA A 5 8.23 5.63 -3.17
C ALA A 5 8.55 5.94 -4.65
N PHE A 6 9.33 5.06 -5.30
CA PHE A 6 9.99 5.38 -6.58
C PHE A 6 9.31 4.80 -7.84
N ASN A 7 8.11 4.24 -7.76
CA ASN A 7 7.48 3.52 -8.88
C ASN A 7 5.95 3.67 -8.96
N GLY A 8 5.43 4.86 -8.66
CA GLY A 8 3.98 5.09 -8.63
C GLY A 8 3.35 5.26 -10.01
N GLU A 9 2.41 4.39 -10.39
CA GLU A 9 1.59 4.60 -11.60
C GLU A 9 0.53 5.67 -11.33
N VAL A 10 0.43 6.65 -12.22
CA VAL A 10 -0.51 7.78 -12.07
C VAL A 10 -1.62 7.68 -13.08
N THR A 11 -2.86 7.68 -12.59
CA THR A 11 -4.06 7.75 -13.41
C THR A 11 -4.79 9.07 -13.18
N PRO A 12 -5.10 9.86 -14.23
CA PRO A 12 -5.87 11.09 -14.06
C PRO A 12 -7.29 10.80 -13.59
N ASN A 13 -7.92 11.78 -12.95
CA ASN A 13 -9.34 11.66 -12.63
C ASN A 13 -10.18 11.66 -13.90
N LYS A 14 -11.13 10.72 -13.99
CA LYS A 14 -12.06 10.56 -15.13
C LYS A 14 -13.53 10.78 -14.74
N LYS A 15 -13.83 11.11 -13.48
CA LYS A 15 -15.20 11.21 -12.96
C LYS A 15 -15.43 12.52 -12.22
N LEU A 16 -16.55 13.20 -12.53
CA LEU A 16 -16.95 14.49 -11.92
C LEU A 16 -17.06 14.38 -10.38
N LYS A 17 -17.49 13.23 -9.86
CA LYS A 17 -17.64 13.01 -8.40
C LYS A 17 -16.34 13.15 -7.58
N HIS A 18 -15.18 13.22 -8.21
CA HIS A 18 -13.88 13.34 -7.55
C HIS A 18 -13.13 14.64 -7.89
N GLU A 19 -13.83 15.67 -8.38
CA GLU A 19 -13.26 16.97 -8.77
C GLU A 19 -12.58 17.76 -7.64
N ILE A 20 -12.81 17.37 -6.38
CA ILE A 20 -12.19 18.02 -5.22
C ILE A 20 -11.14 17.08 -4.60
N ASP A 21 -11.58 15.91 -4.17
CA ASP A 21 -10.78 14.98 -3.36
C ASP A 21 -9.72 14.19 -4.14
N GLY A 22 -9.95 13.97 -5.43
CA GLY A 22 -9.04 13.25 -6.32
C GLY A 22 -8.78 14.04 -7.59
N ALA A 23 -8.92 15.37 -7.54
CA ALA A 23 -8.89 16.25 -8.70
C ALA A 23 -7.64 16.04 -9.56
N ASN A 24 -6.50 15.84 -8.90
CA ASN A 24 -5.19 15.67 -9.53
C ASN A 24 -4.85 14.19 -9.80
N GLY A 25 -5.84 13.31 -9.74
CA GLY A 25 -5.71 11.89 -10.07
C GLY A 25 -5.36 10.99 -8.89
N TRP A 26 -4.92 9.79 -9.25
CA TRP A 26 -4.75 8.63 -8.40
C TRP A 26 -3.37 8.04 -8.62
N TYR A 27 -2.65 7.78 -7.54
CA TYR A 27 -1.33 7.18 -7.53
C TYR A 27 -1.45 5.76 -7.01
N HIS A 28 -0.84 4.81 -7.70
CA HIS A 28 -0.81 3.41 -7.32
C HIS A 28 0.62 3.03 -6.97
N TYR A 29 0.83 2.55 -5.76
CA TYR A 29 2.13 2.10 -5.28
C TYR A 29 2.07 0.63 -4.94
N GLU A 30 2.91 -0.17 -5.58
CA GLU A 30 3.24 -1.50 -5.09
C GLU A 30 3.99 -1.35 -3.76
N SER A 31 3.54 -2.04 -2.72
CA SER A 31 4.11 -1.94 -1.38
C SER A 31 4.06 -3.27 -0.63
N ARG A 32 4.73 -3.32 0.52
CA ARG A 32 4.73 -4.47 1.43
C ARG A 32 4.53 -3.99 2.87
N PHE A 33 3.75 -4.75 3.65
CA PHE A 33 3.71 -4.59 5.10
C PHE A 33 3.96 -5.93 5.81
N GLY A 34 4.62 -5.87 6.96
CA GLY A 34 4.85 -7.01 7.84
C GLY A 34 3.94 -6.94 9.06
N LEU A 35 3.17 -8.00 9.32
CA LEU A 35 2.47 -8.17 10.59
C LEU A 35 3.27 -9.11 11.48
N SER A 36 3.73 -8.60 12.62
CA SER A 36 4.43 -9.39 13.64
C SER A 36 3.52 -10.46 14.23
N VAL A 37 4.03 -11.68 14.34
CA VAL A 37 3.45 -12.76 15.15
C VAL A 37 4.25 -12.83 16.43
N TYR A 38 3.55 -12.82 17.56
CA TYR A 38 4.17 -12.86 18.89
C TYR A 38 4.04 -14.24 19.51
N SER A 39 5.06 -14.65 20.27
CA SER A 39 5.02 -15.82 21.15
C SER A 39 4.14 -15.57 22.38
N GLU A 40 3.89 -16.60 23.18
CA GLU A 40 3.17 -16.47 24.46
C GLU A 40 3.89 -15.52 25.45
N ASN A 41 5.20 -15.37 25.31
CA ASN A 41 6.01 -14.46 26.13
C ASN A 41 6.01 -13.01 25.60
N GLY A 42 5.31 -12.74 24.50
CA GLY A 42 5.24 -11.40 23.89
C GLY A 42 6.45 -11.02 23.04
N GLU A 43 7.30 -11.98 22.66
CA GLU A 43 8.43 -11.76 21.75
C GLU A 43 8.00 -11.97 20.30
N VAL A 44 8.56 -11.20 19.35
CA VAL A 44 8.25 -11.38 17.92
C VAL A 44 8.92 -12.66 17.39
N GLU A 45 8.12 -13.64 16.98
CA GLU A 45 8.62 -14.89 16.39
C GLU A 45 8.90 -14.75 14.89
N ARG A 46 8.04 -14.03 14.17
CA ARG A 46 8.12 -13.83 12.73
C ARG A 46 7.29 -12.65 12.26
N TYR A 47 7.51 -12.24 11.01
CA TYR A 47 6.61 -11.32 10.30
C TYR A 47 5.90 -12.07 9.17
N ASN A 48 4.57 -12.03 9.17
CA ASN A 48 3.81 -12.35 7.97
C ASN A 48 3.91 -11.15 7.03
N VAL A 49 4.63 -11.30 5.93
CA VAL A 49 4.77 -10.26 4.91
C VAL A 49 3.61 -10.34 3.94
N PHE A 50 3.05 -9.19 3.60
CA PHE A 50 1.97 -9.06 2.63
C PHE A 50 2.38 -8.11 1.53
N HIS A 51 2.15 -8.54 0.30
CA HIS A 51 2.20 -7.70 -0.89
C HIS A 51 0.87 -6.98 -1.06
N VAL A 52 0.92 -5.68 -1.40
CA VAL A 52 -0.27 -4.84 -1.58
C VAL A 52 -0.10 -3.81 -2.68
N TYR A 53 -1.23 -3.25 -3.12
CA TYR A 53 -1.27 -2.03 -3.91
C TYR A 53 -1.97 -0.92 -3.11
N MET A 54 -1.25 0.15 -2.83
CA MET A 54 -1.78 1.34 -2.16
C MET A 54 -2.31 2.33 -3.19
N ILE A 55 -3.57 2.75 -3.01
CA ILE A 55 -4.20 3.80 -3.80
C ILE A 55 -4.13 5.10 -3.01
N VAL A 56 -3.49 6.11 -3.58
CA VAL A 56 -3.35 7.43 -2.99
C VAL A 56 -4.08 8.45 -3.87
N ARG A 57 -5.03 9.18 -3.30
CA ARG A 57 -5.74 10.26 -3.99
C ARG A 57 -4.99 11.57 -3.85
N HIS A 58 -5.07 12.41 -4.88
CA HIS A 58 -4.43 13.72 -4.91
C HIS A 58 -5.49 14.82 -5.01
N ASP A 59 -5.70 15.54 -3.91
CA ASP A 59 -6.73 16.58 -3.82
C ASP A 59 -6.37 17.80 -4.69
N LYS A 60 -7.38 18.63 -4.96
CA LYS A 60 -7.28 19.90 -5.69
C LYS A 60 -6.16 20.82 -5.17
N ASN A 61 -5.87 20.78 -3.86
CA ASN A 61 -4.89 21.64 -3.21
C ASN A 61 -3.48 21.06 -3.22
N GLY A 62 -3.25 19.93 -3.90
CA GLY A 62 -1.94 19.32 -4.04
C GLY A 62 -1.60 18.31 -2.94
N ARG A 63 -2.52 17.99 -2.04
CA ARG A 63 -2.28 17.09 -0.90
C ARG A 63 -2.63 15.65 -1.26
N LYS A 64 -1.81 14.72 -0.79
CA LYS A 64 -1.95 13.29 -1.05
C LYS A 64 -2.47 12.57 0.20
N TYR A 65 -3.43 11.67 0.00
CA TYR A 65 -4.02 10.89 1.08
C TYR A 65 -4.14 9.43 0.67
N LEU A 66 -3.81 8.53 1.59
CA LEU A 66 -4.13 7.12 1.41
C LEU A 66 -5.66 6.99 1.30
N TYR A 67 -6.11 6.43 0.19
CA TYR A 67 -7.52 6.19 -0.09
C TYR A 67 -7.90 4.75 0.19
N ASP A 68 -7.10 3.80 -0.31
CA ASP A 68 -7.36 2.37 -0.13
C ASP A 68 -6.08 1.54 -0.21
N ILE A 69 -6.12 0.32 0.32
CA ILE A 69 -5.10 -0.71 0.18
C ILE A 69 -5.79 -1.95 -0.38
N ILE A 70 -5.45 -2.32 -1.61
CA ILE A 70 -6.11 -3.41 -2.34
C ILE A 70 -5.14 -4.52 -2.70
N ASN A 71 -5.69 -5.62 -3.23
CA ASN A 71 -4.94 -6.78 -3.73
C ASN A 71 -3.95 -7.35 -2.70
N ILE A 72 -4.39 -7.39 -1.44
CA ILE A 72 -3.58 -7.86 -0.31
C ILE A 72 -3.35 -9.36 -0.45
N LYS A 73 -2.09 -9.77 -0.55
CA LYS A 73 -1.71 -11.18 -0.63
C LYS A 73 -0.56 -11.48 0.31
N LYS A 74 -0.73 -12.50 1.16
CA LYS A 74 0.35 -12.99 2.02
C LYS A 74 1.45 -13.60 1.14
N GLU A 75 2.68 -13.16 1.33
CA GLU A 75 3.84 -13.82 0.73
C GLU A 75 4.06 -15.13 1.47
N THR A 76 3.93 -16.25 0.77
CA THR A 76 4.29 -17.56 1.30
C THR A 76 5.81 -17.63 1.32
N SER A 77 6.42 -17.88 2.48
CA SER A 77 7.78 -18.38 2.55
C SER A 77 7.90 -19.55 1.59
N THR A 78 8.96 -19.56 0.78
CA THR A 78 9.26 -20.58 -0.23
C THR A 78 8.82 -21.97 0.25
N PRO A 79 8.14 -22.79 -0.58
CA PRO A 79 7.88 -24.16 -0.18
C PRO A 79 9.22 -24.81 0.18
N LEU A 80 9.25 -25.56 1.29
CA LEU A 80 10.38 -26.42 1.61
C LEU A 80 10.71 -27.23 0.36
N SER A 81 11.86 -26.96 -0.25
CA SER A 81 12.41 -27.84 -1.28
C SER A 81 12.74 -29.16 -0.59
N TYR A 82 11.94 -30.20 -0.88
CA TYR A 82 12.23 -31.58 -0.49
C TYR A 82 13.37 -32.13 -1.35
#